data_AF-A0A7X4D016-F1
#
_entry.id   AF-A0A7X4D016-F1
#
_cell.length_a   1.000
_cell.length_b   1.000
_cell.length_c   1.000
_cell.angle_alpha   90.00
_cell.angle_beta   90.00
_cell.angle_gamma   90.00
#
_symmetry.space_group_name_H-M   'P 1'
#
loop_
_entity.id
_entity.type
_entity.pdbx_description
1 polymer ?
#
loop_
_entity_poly.entity_id
_entity_poly.type
_entity_poly.pdbx_seq_one_letter_code
_entity_poly.pdbx_strand_id
1 'polypeptide(L)'
;MIFCQIVATVVADAHPAAATVERMVRQRRPDAVYIDYLQNIYGKTLACAYSARASPFAGVSTPLTWTEAHEGVAAGLRPQDFTIRSIFRRLEQVGDLWAKMRAAEPARLEAAFAYGE
;
A
#
# COMPACT_ATOMS: atom_id res chain seq x y z
N MET A 1 16.00 7.98 0.49
CA MET A 1 14.92 8.73 1.16
C MET A 1 14.28 9.79 0.28
N ILE A 2 15.07 10.67 -0.36
CA ILE A 2 14.54 11.78 -1.19
C ILE A 2 13.52 11.30 -2.23
N PHE A 3 13.80 10.22 -2.96
CA PHE A 3 12.88 9.65 -3.95
C PHE A 3 11.47 9.36 -3.38
N CYS A 4 11.36 8.60 -2.27
CA CYS A 4 10.07 8.28 -1.68
C CYS A 4 9.34 9.51 -1.15
N GLN A 5 10.09 10.51 -0.67
CA GLN A 5 9.53 11.79 -0.24
C GLN A 5 8.96 12.57 -1.43
N ILE A 6 9.67 12.64 -2.57
CA ILE A 6 9.17 13.26 -3.81
C ILE A 6 7.85 12.61 -4.21
N VAL A 7 7.80 11.28 -4.29
CA VAL A 7 6.56 10.56 -4.64
C VAL A 7 5.42 10.91 -3.68
N ALA A 8 5.69 10.92 -2.37
CA ALA A 8 4.67 11.27 -1.37
C ALA A 8 4.18 12.71 -1.51
N THR A 9 5.07 13.66 -1.77
CA THR A 9 4.72 15.07 -1.99
C THR A 9 3.92 15.25 -3.28
N VAL A 10 4.35 14.66 -4.40
CA VAL A 10 3.62 14.73 -5.68
C VAL A 10 2.19 14.20 -5.53
N VAL A 11 2.00 13.08 -4.82
CA VAL A 11 0.66 12.54 -4.54
C VAL A 11 -0.16 13.47 -3.65
N ALA A 12 0.43 14.03 -2.61
CA ALA A 12 -0.25 14.96 -1.70
C ALA A 12 -0.65 16.27 -2.39
N ASP A 13 0.19 16.80 -3.29
CA ASP A 13 -0.07 18.02 -4.04
C ASP A 13 -1.12 17.82 -5.13
N ALA A 14 -1.12 16.65 -5.79
CA ALA A 14 -2.14 16.28 -6.77
C ALA A 14 -3.51 15.99 -6.12
N HIS A 15 -3.51 15.50 -4.87
CA HIS A 15 -4.72 15.09 -4.14
C HIS A 15 -4.79 15.66 -2.72
N PRO A 16 -4.78 17.00 -2.53
CA PRO A 16 -4.67 17.63 -1.20
C PRO A 16 -5.91 17.40 -0.32
N ALA A 17 -7.04 17.01 -0.94
CA ALA A 17 -8.24 16.64 -0.23
C ALA A 17 -8.14 15.27 0.47
N ALA A 18 -7.35 14.35 -0.08
CA ALA A 18 -7.32 12.93 0.29
C ALA A 18 -5.95 12.43 0.81
N ALA A 19 -4.86 13.11 0.48
CA ALA A 19 -3.50 12.70 0.84
C ALA A 19 -2.73 13.83 1.53
N THR A 20 -1.73 13.47 2.34
CA THR A 20 -0.87 14.42 3.04
C THR A 20 0.48 13.81 3.43
N VAL A 21 1.50 14.65 3.56
CA VAL A 21 2.80 14.31 4.16
C VAL A 21 2.89 14.72 5.65
N GLU A 22 1.84 15.31 6.21
CA GLU A 22 1.79 15.70 7.64
C GLU A 22 1.67 14.45 8.53
N ARG A 23 2.74 14.22 9.29
CA ARG A 23 2.88 13.06 10.17
C ARG A 23 2.05 13.22 11.45
N MET A 24 2.02 14.41 12.05
CA MET A 24 1.32 14.64 13.31
C MET A 24 -0.19 14.57 13.10
N VAL A 25 -0.84 13.56 13.70
CA VAL A 25 -2.29 13.35 13.59
C VAL A 25 -3.08 14.61 13.95
N ARG A 26 -2.66 15.35 14.98
CA ARG A 26 -3.30 16.59 15.42
C ARG A 26 -3.23 17.75 14.42
N GLN A 27 -2.28 17.73 13.49
CA GLN A 27 -2.09 18.76 12.45
C GLN A 27 -2.69 18.32 11.11
N ARG A 28 -3.17 17.07 11.03
CA ARG A 28 -3.72 16.50 9.82
C ARG A 28 -5.21 16.83 9.67
N ARG A 29 -5.65 16.99 8.43
CA ARG A 29 -7.09 16.95 8.12
C ARG A 29 -7.65 15.57 8.48
N PRO A 30 -8.84 15.47 9.11
CA PRO A 30 -9.40 14.21 9.58
C PRO A 30 -9.51 13.12 8.51
N ASP A 31 -9.88 13.52 7.29
CA ASP A 31 -10.16 12.59 6.18
C ASP A 31 -8.95 12.36 5.26
N ALA A 32 -7.77 12.90 5.61
CA ALA A 32 -6.58 12.76 4.80
C ALA A 32 -5.73 11.54 5.21
N VAL A 33 -5.28 10.79 4.21
CA VAL A 33 -4.37 9.66 4.36
C VAL A 33 -2.92 10.15 4.35
N TYR A 34 -2.17 9.84 5.40
CA TYR A 34 -0.74 10.12 5.46
C TYR A 34 0.03 9.14 4.59
N ILE A 35 0.80 9.66 3.63
CA ILE A 35 1.67 8.88 2.77
C ILE A 35 3.02 8.69 3.48
N ASP A 36 3.19 7.53 4.13
CA ASP A 36 4.31 7.28 5.04
C ASP A 36 5.62 6.91 4.31
N TYR A 37 6.25 7.90 3.68
CA TYR A 37 7.53 7.72 3.00
C TYR A 37 8.67 7.28 3.95
N LEU A 38 8.54 7.54 5.26
CA LEU A 38 9.52 7.18 6.28
C LEU A 38 9.62 5.67 6.51
N GLN A 39 8.69 4.85 6.00
CA GLN A 39 8.83 3.39 6.03
C GLN A 39 10.07 2.89 5.27
N ASN A 40 10.66 3.72 4.41
CA ASN A 40 11.84 3.38 3.61
C ASN A 40 13.18 3.70 4.32
N ILE A 41 13.16 4.21 5.56
CA ILE A 41 14.42 4.41 6.32
C ILE A 41 14.96 3.08 6.83
N TYR A 42 16.28 3.03 7.03
CA TYR A 42 16.95 1.86 7.61
C TYR A 42 16.37 1.49 8.98
N GLY A 43 16.18 0.20 9.22
CA GLY A 43 15.70 -0.34 10.50
C GLY A 43 14.18 -0.32 10.69
N LYS A 44 13.40 0.18 9.72
CA LYS A 44 11.94 0.03 9.73
C LYS A 44 11.50 -1.38 9.34
N THR A 45 10.35 -1.78 9.85
CA THR A 45 9.74 -3.08 9.58
C THR A 45 8.45 -2.89 8.76
N LEU A 46 8.21 -3.82 7.84
CA LEU A 46 6.99 -3.88 7.04
C LEU A 46 6.45 -5.30 7.07
N ALA A 47 5.13 -5.46 7.10
CA ALA A 47 4.51 -6.77 6.98
C ALA A 47 4.72 -7.34 5.57
N CYS A 48 5.23 -8.56 5.48
CA CYS A 48 5.41 -9.24 4.19
C CYS A 48 4.07 -9.59 3.54
N ALA A 49 4.04 -9.75 2.21
CA ALA A 49 2.89 -10.34 1.53
C ALA A 49 2.56 -11.72 2.12
N TYR A 50 1.27 -12.00 2.26
CA TYR A 50 0.69 -13.20 2.86
C TYR A 50 1.03 -13.45 4.34
N SER A 51 1.70 -12.49 5.00
CA SER A 51 1.93 -12.57 6.45
C SER A 51 0.64 -12.35 7.25
N ALA A 52 0.46 -13.16 8.30
CA ALA A 52 -0.60 -12.95 9.27
C ALA A 52 -0.34 -11.68 10.11
N ARG A 53 -1.41 -11.02 10.54
CA ARG A 53 -1.37 -9.82 11.37
C ARG A 53 -1.99 -10.12 12.73
N ALA A 54 -1.35 -9.64 13.79
CA ALA A 54 -1.91 -9.63 15.13
C ALA A 54 -3.05 -8.59 15.23
N SER A 55 -4.21 -8.93 14.66
CA SER A 55 -5.44 -8.15 14.72
C SER A 55 -6.57 -9.00 15.31
N PRO A 56 -7.67 -8.38 15.81
CA PRO A 56 -8.79 -9.11 16.40
C PRO A 56 -9.45 -10.16 15.49
N PHE A 57 -9.28 -10.02 14.18
CA PHE A 57 -9.83 -10.92 13.17
C PHE A 57 -8.77 -11.79 12.48
N ALA A 58 -7.52 -11.80 12.98
CA ALA A 58 -6.39 -12.55 12.40
C ALA A 58 -6.23 -12.32 10.88
N GLY A 59 -6.12 -11.04 10.51
CA GLY A 59 -6.03 -10.62 9.10
C GLY A 59 -4.74 -11.07 8.42
N VAL A 60 -4.74 -11.08 7.09
CA VAL A 60 -3.56 -11.41 6.26
C VAL A 60 -3.25 -10.27 5.30
N SER A 61 -1.97 -9.87 5.20
CA SER A 61 -1.51 -8.86 4.23
C SER A 61 -1.62 -9.42 2.81
N THR A 62 -2.76 -9.20 2.15
CA THR A 62 -3.15 -9.95 0.96
C THR A 62 -2.99 -9.10 -0.30
N PRO A 63 -2.12 -9.49 -1.25
CA PRO A 63 -2.08 -8.89 -2.58
C PRO A 63 -3.42 -8.95 -3.29
N LEU A 64 -3.79 -7.83 -3.91
CA LEU A 64 -4.99 -7.66 -4.74
C LEU A 64 -4.58 -7.14 -6.12
N THR A 65 -5.42 -7.38 -7.11
CA THR A 65 -5.34 -6.67 -8.40
C THR A 65 -5.79 -5.22 -8.23
N TRP A 66 -5.39 -4.35 -9.18
CA TRP A 66 -5.86 -2.95 -9.19
C TRP A 66 -7.38 -2.84 -9.30
N THR A 67 -8.00 -3.70 -10.11
CA THR A 67 -9.46 -3.79 -10.26
C THR A 67 -10.12 -4.16 -8.93
N GLU A 68 -9.63 -5.21 -8.24
CA GLU A 68 -10.16 -5.58 -6.92
C GLU A 68 -10.00 -4.46 -5.88
N ALA A 69 -8.85 -3.77 -5.89
CA ALA A 69 -8.62 -2.67 -4.95
C ALA A 69 -9.53 -1.46 -5.22
N HIS A 70 -9.73 -1.10 -6.49
CA HIS A 70 -10.51 0.08 -6.87
C HIS A 70 -12.02 -0.20 -6.81
N GLU A 71 -12.48 -1.23 -7.51
CA GLU A 71 -13.89 -1.57 -7.63
C GLU A 71 -14.39 -2.31 -6.39
N GLY A 72 -13.55 -3.17 -5.80
CA GLY A 72 -13.91 -3.93 -4.61
C GLY A 72 -14.19 -3.02 -3.42
N VAL A 73 -13.41 -1.96 -3.21
CA VAL A 73 -13.68 -1.00 -2.11
C VAL A 73 -15.04 -0.33 -2.29
N ALA A 74 -15.40 0.07 -3.52
CA ALA A 74 -16.74 0.61 -3.82
C ALA A 74 -17.86 -0.43 -3.59
N ALA A 75 -17.55 -1.71 -3.83
CA ALA A 75 -18.46 -2.84 -3.59
C ALA A 75 -18.47 -3.36 -2.13
N GLY A 76 -17.74 -2.72 -1.21
CA GLY A 76 -17.71 -3.09 0.21
C GLY A 76 -16.68 -4.16 0.58
N LEU A 77 -15.61 -4.31 -0.19
CA LEU A 77 -14.44 -5.11 0.16
C LEU A 77 -13.79 -4.57 1.43
N ARG A 78 -13.49 -5.44 2.39
CA ARG A 78 -12.93 -5.05 3.68
C ARG A 78 -11.71 -5.91 4.05
N PRO A 79 -10.79 -5.40 4.89
CA PRO A 79 -9.69 -6.19 5.41
C PRO A 79 -10.10 -7.52 6.07
N GLN A 80 -11.31 -7.57 6.68
CA GLN A 80 -11.86 -8.75 7.35
C GLN A 80 -12.19 -9.89 6.39
N ASP A 81 -12.26 -9.64 5.08
CA ASP A 81 -12.49 -10.68 4.09
C ASP A 81 -11.21 -11.52 3.87
N PHE A 82 -10.05 -10.99 4.30
CA PHE A 82 -8.73 -11.61 4.17
C PHE A 82 -8.14 -12.00 5.53
N THR A 83 -8.33 -13.27 5.90
CA THR A 83 -7.90 -13.82 7.20
C THR A 83 -7.11 -15.10 7.01
N ILE A 84 -6.47 -15.58 8.08
CA ILE A 84 -5.81 -16.89 8.09
C ILE A 84 -6.75 -18.05 7.72
N ARG A 85 -8.07 -17.86 7.85
CA ARG A 85 -9.08 -18.87 7.51
C ARG A 85 -9.52 -18.81 6.06
N SER A 86 -9.52 -17.62 5.44
CA SER A 86 -10.01 -17.42 4.06
C SER A 86 -8.88 -17.46 3.01
N ILE A 87 -7.63 -17.24 3.41
CA ILE A 87 -6.54 -17.02 2.45
C ILE A 87 -6.28 -18.20 1.52
N PHE A 88 -6.36 -19.44 2.00
CA PHE A 88 -6.10 -20.62 1.16
C PHE A 88 -7.14 -20.79 0.05
N ARG A 89 -8.43 -20.60 0.37
CA ARG A 89 -9.51 -20.58 -0.65
C ARG A 89 -9.25 -19.50 -1.69
N ARG A 90 -8.80 -18.31 -1.28
CA ARG A 90 -8.47 -17.24 -2.23
C ARG A 90 -7.31 -17.64 -3.14
N LEU A 91 -6.24 -18.20 -2.59
CA LEU A 91 -5.09 -18.64 -3.37
C LEU A 91 -5.47 -19.72 -4.40
N GLU A 92 -6.41 -20.61 -4.08
CA GLU A 92 -6.96 -21.57 -5.05
C GLU A 92 -7.73 -20.88 -6.19
N GLN A 93 -8.42 -19.77 -5.91
CA GLN A 93 -9.24 -19.05 -6.88
C GLN A 93 -8.43 -18.16 -7.83
N VAL A 94 -7.45 -17.42 -7.30
CA VAL A 94 -6.73 -16.39 -8.07
C VAL A 94 -5.23 -16.65 -8.22
N GLY A 95 -4.69 -17.66 -7.53
CA GLY A 95 -3.25 -17.94 -7.48
C GLY A 95 -2.46 -16.86 -6.73
N ASP A 96 -1.15 -16.82 -6.99
CA ASP A 96 -0.25 -15.81 -6.44
C ASP A 96 -0.13 -14.61 -7.39
N LEU A 97 -0.79 -13.51 -7.01
CA LEU A 97 -0.82 -12.28 -7.80
C LEU A 97 0.53 -11.56 -7.87
N TRP A 98 1.47 -11.86 -6.97
CA TRP A 98 2.82 -11.30 -6.98
C TRP A 98 3.82 -12.18 -7.73
N ALA A 99 3.42 -13.36 -8.24
CA ALA A 99 4.32 -14.25 -8.97
C ALA A 99 5.00 -13.55 -10.16
N LYS A 100 4.26 -12.73 -10.91
CA LYS A 100 4.80 -11.95 -12.03
C LYS A 100 5.75 -10.86 -11.59
N MET A 101 5.44 -10.17 -10.48
CA MET A 101 6.29 -9.09 -9.97
C MET A 101 7.68 -9.60 -9.58
N ARG A 102 7.77 -10.83 -9.02
CA ARG A 102 9.06 -11.44 -8.67
C ARG A 102 9.96 -11.77 -9.86
N ALA A 103 9.38 -11.90 -11.06
CA ALA A 103 10.11 -12.19 -12.30
C ALA A 103 10.23 -10.97 -13.21
N ALA A 104 9.69 -9.82 -12.81
CA ALA A 104 9.71 -8.61 -13.60
C ALA A 104 11.08 -7.93 -13.55
N GLU A 105 11.43 -7.25 -14.64
CA GLU A 105 12.61 -6.38 -14.67
C GLU A 105 12.46 -5.24 -13.65
N PRO A 106 13.52 -4.93 -12.88
CA PRO A 106 13.47 -3.83 -11.92
C PRO A 106 13.15 -2.49 -12.58
N ALA A 107 12.31 -1.70 -11.91
CA ALA A 107 12.01 -0.35 -12.36
C ALA A 107 13.23 0.59 -12.20
N ARG A 108 13.45 1.45 -13.19
CA ARG A 108 14.45 2.51 -13.15
C ARG A 108 13.91 3.74 -12.44
N LEU A 109 14.47 4.06 -11.28
CA LEU A 109 13.98 5.14 -10.41
C LEU A 109 14.34 6.54 -10.93
N GLU A 110 15.33 6.64 -11.81
CA GLU A 110 15.84 7.91 -12.34
C GLU A 110 14.76 8.70 -13.10
N ALA A 111 13.80 8.00 -13.71
CA ALA A 111 12.67 8.63 -14.40
C ALA A 111 11.82 9.52 -13.48
N ALA A 112 11.80 9.26 -12.17
CA ALA A 112 11.03 10.05 -11.23
C ALA A 112 11.72 11.36 -10.82
N PHE A 113 13.02 11.52 -11.07
CA PHE A 113 13.70 12.79 -10.80
C PHE A 113 13.26 13.92 -11.75
N ALA A 114 12.63 13.58 -12.88
CA ALA A 114 11.97 14.56 -13.75
C ALA A 114 10.83 15.34 -13.08
N TYR A 115 10.35 14.88 -11.91
CA TYR A 115 9.30 15.53 -11.11
C TYR A 115 9.86 16.29 -9.90
N GLY A 116 11.19 16.41 -9.78
CA GLY A 116 11.87 17.04 -8.64
C GLY A 116 12.36 18.48 -8.87
N GLU A 117 12.06 19.08 -10.03
CA GLU A 117 12.34 20.48 -10.38
C GLU A 117 11.08 21.34 -10.36
#